data_AF-A0A8C4WLD6-F1
#
_entry.id   AF-A0A8C4WLD6-F1
#
_cell.length_a   1.000
_cell.length_b   1.000
_cell.length_c   1.000
_cell.angle_alpha   90.00
_cell.angle_beta   90.00
_cell.angle_gamma   90.00
#
_symmetry.space_group_name_H-M   'P 1'
#
loop_
_entity.id
_entity.type
_entity.pdbx_description
1 polymer ?
#
loop_
_entity_poly.entity_id
_entity_poly.type
_entity_poly.pdbx_seq_one_letter_code
_entity_poly.pdbx_strand_id
1 'polypeptide(L)'
;AENNLAAFRADVDAATLARIDLERRIEALQEEIAFLKKVHEEEIRDLQAQLQEQHVQVEMDVSKPDLTAALRDIRAQYESIAAQNISEAEEWYKSKVSDLTQAANKNNDALRQAKQEMMEYRHQIQSYTCEIDALKGTNDSLMRQMRELEERFAGEASGYQDTIARLEEEIRHLKDEMARHLREYQDLLNVKMALDVEIATYRKLLEGEESRLTLLPPAETSPEQRGSEVHTKKTVMIKTIETRDGEVVSEATEQKHEVL
;
A
#
# COMPACT_ATOMS: atom_id res chain seq x y z
N ALA A 1 -24.02 -131.72 101.46
CA ALA A 1 -25.47 -131.53 101.24
C ALA A 1 -25.96 -130.19 101.79
N GLU A 2 -25.66 -129.86 103.05
CA GLU A 2 -26.08 -128.57 103.67
C GLU A 2 -25.50 -127.33 102.99
N ASN A 3 -24.23 -127.34 102.56
CA ASN A 3 -23.62 -126.21 101.84
C ASN A 3 -24.29 -125.91 100.49
N ASN A 4 -24.78 -126.94 99.78
CA ASN A 4 -25.50 -126.75 98.51
C ASN A 4 -26.91 -126.19 98.74
N LEU A 5 -27.55 -126.52 99.87
CA LEU A 5 -28.88 -126.04 100.22
C LEU A 5 -28.84 -124.57 100.66
N ALA A 6 -27.78 -124.17 101.39
CA ALA A 6 -27.52 -122.78 101.74
C ALA A 6 -27.20 -121.91 100.50
N ALA A 7 -26.39 -122.42 99.56
CA ALA A 7 -26.11 -121.74 98.30
C ALA A 7 -27.36 -121.56 97.44
N PHE A 8 -28.18 -122.61 97.30
CA PHE A 8 -29.43 -122.52 96.51
C PHE A 8 -30.43 -121.53 97.13
N ARG A 9 -30.47 -121.43 98.46
CA ARG A 9 -31.31 -120.45 99.15
C ARG A 9 -30.82 -119.02 98.91
N ALA A 10 -29.51 -118.80 98.97
CA ALA A 10 -28.91 -117.50 98.64
C ALA A 10 -29.15 -117.10 97.18
N ASP A 11 -29.09 -118.05 96.24
CA ASP A 11 -29.37 -117.79 94.81
C ASP A 11 -30.86 -117.46 94.58
N VAL A 12 -31.78 -118.13 95.29
CA VAL A 12 -33.22 -117.81 95.24
C VAL A 12 -33.50 -116.44 95.86
N ASP A 13 -32.88 -116.11 97.00
CA ASP A 13 -33.02 -114.80 97.63
C ASP A 13 -32.43 -113.69 96.74
N ALA A 14 -31.30 -113.95 96.07
CA ALA A 14 -30.73 -113.03 95.08
C ALA A 14 -31.62 -112.86 93.84
N ALA A 15 -32.20 -113.95 93.32
CA ALA A 15 -33.11 -113.91 92.18
C ALA A 15 -34.44 -113.20 92.52
N THR A 16 -34.96 -113.37 93.73
CA THR A 16 -36.16 -112.65 94.19
C THR A 16 -35.90 -111.16 94.39
N LEU A 17 -34.75 -110.78 94.95
CA LEU A 17 -34.32 -109.37 95.01
C LEU A 17 -34.19 -108.76 93.61
N ALA A 18 -33.53 -109.45 92.68
CA ALA A 18 -33.41 -108.99 91.29
C ALA A 18 -34.78 -108.85 90.60
N ARG A 19 -35.72 -109.76 90.89
CA ARG A 19 -37.10 -109.68 90.38
C ARG A 19 -37.82 -108.44 90.90
N ILE A 20 -37.74 -108.16 92.21
CA ILE A 20 -38.36 -106.99 92.83
C ILE A 20 -37.75 -105.70 92.28
N ASP A 21 -36.43 -105.64 92.10
CA ASP A 21 -35.76 -104.48 91.52
C ASP A 21 -36.17 -104.24 90.06
N LEU A 22 -36.33 -105.31 89.27
CA LEU A 22 -36.85 -105.21 87.90
C LEU A 22 -38.33 -104.80 87.86
N GLU A 23 -39.17 -105.31 88.76
CA GLU A 23 -40.58 -104.91 88.89
C GLU A 23 -40.68 -103.41 89.20
N ARG A 24 -39.90 -102.91 90.17
CA ARG A 24 -39.81 -101.48 90.47
C ARG A 24 -39.31 -100.65 89.29
N ARG A 25 -38.34 -101.17 88.53
CA ARG A 25 -37.83 -100.50 87.32
C ARG A 25 -38.89 -100.40 86.24
N ILE A 26 -39.71 -101.44 86.08
CA ILE A 26 -40.83 -101.45 85.13
C ILE A 26 -41.89 -100.43 85.56
N GLU A 27 -42.28 -100.40 86.83
CA GLU A 27 -43.24 -99.43 87.36
C GLU A 27 -42.74 -97.99 87.15
N ALA A 28 -41.49 -97.70 87.51
CA ALA A 28 -40.89 -96.39 87.32
C ALA A 28 -40.85 -95.95 85.84
N LEU A 29 -40.51 -96.88 84.93
CA LEU A 29 -40.50 -96.59 83.49
C LEU A 29 -41.91 -96.38 82.92
N GLN A 30 -42.92 -97.07 83.46
CA GLN A 30 -44.32 -96.85 83.07
C GLN A 30 -44.81 -95.47 83.51
N GLU A 31 -44.46 -95.03 84.72
CA GLU A 31 -44.75 -93.69 85.21
C GLU A 31 -44.06 -92.61 84.36
N GLU A 32 -42.79 -92.82 83.99
CA GLU A 32 -42.04 -91.89 83.13
C GLU A 32 -42.66 -91.78 81.73
N ILE A 33 -43.09 -92.89 81.12
CA ILE A 33 -43.80 -92.88 79.83
C ILE A 33 -45.13 -92.11 79.95
N ALA A 34 -45.87 -92.31 81.03
CA ALA A 34 -47.15 -91.62 81.24
C ALA A 34 -46.93 -90.10 81.41
N PHE A 35 -45.89 -89.72 82.15
CA PHE A 35 -45.50 -88.32 82.33
C PHE A 35 -45.10 -87.66 81.00
N LEU A 36 -44.21 -88.29 80.22
CA LEU A 36 -43.76 -87.76 78.93
C LEU A 36 -44.90 -87.59 77.93
N LYS A 37 -45.86 -88.54 77.88
CA LYS A 37 -47.06 -88.40 77.05
C LYS A 37 -47.90 -87.19 77.44
N LYS A 38 -48.11 -86.98 78.74
CA LYS A 38 -48.90 -85.84 79.23
C LYS A 38 -48.22 -84.51 78.91
N VAL A 39 -46.90 -84.41 79.08
CA VAL A 39 -46.13 -83.21 78.73
C VAL A 39 -46.23 -82.94 77.23
N HIS A 40 -46.07 -83.96 76.39
CA HIS A 40 -46.16 -83.77 74.94
C HIS A 40 -47.56 -83.33 74.48
N GLU A 41 -48.63 -83.84 75.10
CA GLU A 41 -49.99 -83.38 74.85
C GLU A 41 -50.22 -81.92 75.27
N GLU A 42 -49.56 -81.47 76.35
CA GLU A 42 -49.57 -80.06 76.78
C GLU A 42 -48.80 -79.18 75.79
N GLU A 43 -47.59 -79.58 75.37
CA GLU A 43 -46.79 -78.86 74.37
C GLU A 43 -47.52 -78.73 73.02
N ILE A 44 -48.18 -79.80 72.56
CA ILE A 44 -48.99 -79.77 71.33
C ILE A 44 -50.14 -78.76 71.48
N ARG A 45 -50.82 -78.77 72.63
CA ARG A 45 -51.92 -77.82 72.90
C ARG A 45 -51.43 -76.38 72.92
N ASP A 46 -50.29 -76.11 73.54
CA ASP A 46 -49.72 -74.76 73.61
C ASP A 46 -49.26 -74.28 72.22
N LEU A 47 -48.63 -75.14 71.41
CA LEU A 47 -48.27 -74.82 70.03
C LEU A 47 -49.49 -74.57 69.14
N GLN A 48 -50.57 -75.36 69.32
CA GLN A 48 -51.83 -75.13 68.61
C GLN A 48 -52.48 -73.81 69.03
N ALA A 49 -52.42 -73.45 70.31
CA ALA A 49 -52.90 -72.16 70.81
C ALA A 49 -52.08 -70.99 70.25
N GLN A 50 -50.74 -71.09 70.23
CA GLN A 50 -49.87 -70.09 69.63
C GLN A 50 -50.12 -69.92 68.12
N LEU A 51 -50.37 -71.01 67.39
CA LEU A 51 -50.72 -70.95 65.98
C LEU A 51 -52.06 -70.25 65.76
N GLN A 52 -53.08 -70.54 66.59
CA GLN A 52 -54.36 -69.84 66.54
C GLN A 52 -54.24 -68.37 66.89
N GLU A 53 -53.42 -68.02 67.90
CA GLU A 53 -53.16 -66.63 68.29
C GLU A 53 -52.43 -65.86 67.17
N GLN A 54 -51.46 -66.47 66.49
CA GLN A 54 -50.84 -65.89 65.30
C GLN A 54 -51.80 -65.77 64.11
N HIS A 55 -52.73 -66.70 63.94
CA HIS A 55 -53.70 -66.65 62.84
C HIS A 55 -54.80 -65.59 63.05
N VAL A 56 -55.02 -65.15 64.29
CA VAL A 56 -56.08 -64.17 64.66
C VAL A 56 -55.56 -62.72 64.70
N GLN A 57 -54.25 -62.48 64.59
CA GLN A 57 -53.67 -61.12 64.64
C GLN A 57 -53.22 -60.51 63.29
N VAL A 58 -53.55 -61.13 62.15
CA VAL A 58 -53.20 -60.56 60.83
C VAL A 58 -54.35 -60.63 59.83
N GLU A 59 -55.42 -59.90 60.12
CA GLU A 59 -56.16 -59.18 59.06
C GLU A 59 -55.56 -57.77 58.93
N MET A 60 -54.28 -57.71 58.57
CA MET A 60 -53.74 -56.53 57.90
C MET A 60 -53.74 -56.88 56.42
N ASP A 61 -54.68 -56.28 55.69
CA ASP A 61 -54.76 -56.33 54.23
C ASP A 61 -53.49 -55.66 53.66
N VAL A 62 -52.38 -56.42 53.68
CA VAL A 62 -51.17 -56.05 52.96
C VAL A 62 -51.37 -56.54 51.54
N SER A 63 -52.12 -55.76 50.75
CA SER A 63 -52.00 -55.82 49.30
C SER A 63 -50.50 -55.77 48.97
N LYS A 64 -49.95 -56.87 48.45
CA LYS A 64 -48.54 -56.95 48.05
C LYS A 64 -48.21 -55.71 47.20
N PRO A 65 -47.15 -54.93 47.52
CA PRO A 65 -46.75 -53.82 46.68
C PRO A 65 -46.51 -54.34 45.26
N ASP A 66 -47.17 -53.74 44.27
CA ASP A 66 -47.10 -54.16 42.87
C ASP A 66 -45.72 -53.84 42.30
N LEU A 67 -44.77 -54.74 42.56
CA LEU A 67 -43.40 -54.70 42.04
C LEU A 67 -43.38 -54.63 40.50
N THR A 68 -44.41 -55.17 39.84
CA THR A 68 -44.52 -55.13 38.39
C THR A 68 -44.85 -53.72 37.90
N ALA A 69 -45.70 -52.97 38.61
CA ALA A 69 -45.90 -51.54 38.35
C ALA A 69 -44.63 -50.72 38.60
N ALA A 70 -43.94 -50.93 39.73
CA ALA A 70 -42.69 -50.21 40.03
C ALA A 70 -41.60 -50.46 38.97
N LEU A 71 -41.42 -51.71 38.51
CA LEU A 71 -40.48 -52.03 37.43
C LEU A 71 -40.88 -51.41 36.09
N ARG A 72 -42.19 -51.32 35.81
CA ARG A 72 -42.71 -50.68 34.59
C ARG A 72 -42.46 -49.17 34.61
N ASP A 73 -42.64 -48.52 35.77
CA ASP A 73 -42.35 -47.10 35.95
C ASP A 73 -40.85 -46.79 35.85
N ILE A 74 -39.98 -47.62 36.45
CA ILE A 74 -38.52 -47.50 36.30
C ILE A 74 -38.12 -47.62 34.83
N ARG A 75 -38.71 -48.58 34.10
CA ARG A 75 -38.46 -48.74 32.66
C ARG A 75 -38.92 -47.52 31.87
N ALA A 76 -40.13 -47.01 32.13
CA ALA A 76 -40.65 -45.83 31.45
C ALA A 76 -39.78 -44.58 31.72
N GLN A 77 -39.30 -44.41 32.95
CA GLN A 77 -38.35 -43.34 33.29
C GLN A 77 -37.02 -43.50 32.54
N TYR A 78 -36.47 -44.72 32.49
CA TYR A 78 -35.24 -44.98 31.73
C TYR A 78 -35.40 -44.73 30.24
N GLU A 79 -36.51 -45.19 29.63
CA GLU A 79 -36.82 -44.96 28.23
C GLU A 79 -36.99 -43.47 27.94
N SER A 80 -37.64 -42.71 28.84
CA SER A 80 -37.76 -41.26 28.73
C SER A 80 -36.42 -40.55 28.83
N ILE A 81 -35.56 -40.93 29.80
CA ILE A 81 -34.23 -40.34 29.95
C ILE A 81 -33.35 -40.68 28.74
N ALA A 82 -33.41 -41.91 28.23
CA ALA A 82 -32.66 -42.33 27.06
C ALA A 82 -33.10 -41.57 25.80
N ALA A 83 -34.42 -41.42 25.59
CA ALA A 83 -34.95 -40.62 24.49
C ALA A 83 -34.55 -39.15 24.59
N GLN A 84 -34.63 -38.58 25.80
CA GLN A 84 -34.21 -37.20 26.07
C GLN A 84 -32.71 -37.02 25.79
N ASN A 85 -31.86 -37.93 26.26
CA ASN A 85 -30.41 -37.88 26.04
C ASN A 85 -30.06 -37.94 24.54
N ILE A 86 -30.73 -38.81 23.78
CA ILE A 86 -30.55 -38.90 22.32
C ILE A 86 -30.94 -37.57 21.65
N SER A 87 -32.11 -37.02 21.99
CA SER A 87 -32.57 -35.74 21.44
C SER A 87 -31.61 -34.59 21.77
N GLU A 88 -31.16 -34.49 23.03
CA GLU A 88 -30.21 -33.48 23.47
C GLU A 88 -28.85 -33.63 22.77
N ALA A 89 -28.37 -34.86 22.59
CA ALA A 89 -27.14 -35.14 21.85
C ALA A 89 -27.29 -34.72 20.38
N GLU A 90 -28.39 -35.08 19.72
CA GLU A 90 -28.67 -34.68 18.34
C GLU A 90 -28.73 -33.16 18.16
N GLU A 91 -29.44 -32.46 19.04
CA GLU A 91 -29.51 -30.99 19.04
C GLU A 91 -28.14 -30.36 19.28
N TRP A 92 -27.39 -30.89 20.24
CA TRP A 92 -26.03 -30.43 20.53
C TRP A 92 -25.11 -30.62 19.32
N TYR A 93 -25.11 -31.80 18.69
CA TYR A 93 -24.34 -32.07 17.49
C TYR A 93 -24.76 -31.17 16.34
N LYS A 94 -26.06 -30.99 16.12
CA LYS A 94 -26.60 -30.12 15.06
C LYS A 94 -26.18 -28.67 15.26
N SER A 95 -26.27 -28.16 16.50
CA SER A 95 -25.78 -26.82 16.84
C SER A 95 -24.28 -26.72 16.60
N LYS A 96 -23.50 -27.71 17.03
CA LYS A 96 -22.05 -27.69 16.88
C LYS A 96 -21.60 -27.71 15.43
N VAL A 97 -22.25 -28.54 14.60
CA VAL A 97 -21.99 -28.58 13.15
C VAL A 97 -22.38 -27.25 12.52
N SER A 98 -23.55 -26.69 12.86
CA SER A 98 -24.00 -25.39 12.37
C SER A 98 -22.99 -24.28 12.68
N ASP A 99 -22.50 -24.22 13.92
CA ASP A 99 -21.51 -23.22 14.35
C ASP A 99 -20.19 -23.37 13.58
N LEU A 100 -19.71 -24.60 13.41
CA LEU A 100 -18.49 -24.89 12.64
C LEU A 100 -18.65 -24.53 11.17
N THR A 101 -19.80 -24.86 10.56
CA THR A 101 -20.12 -24.49 9.18
C THR A 101 -20.19 -22.97 9.03
N GLN A 102 -20.83 -22.26 9.96
CA GLN A 102 -20.89 -20.80 9.93
C GLN A 102 -19.50 -20.17 10.07
N ALA A 103 -18.67 -20.69 10.98
CA ALA A 103 -17.29 -20.22 11.14
C ALA A 103 -16.44 -20.49 9.89
N ALA A 104 -16.58 -21.67 9.28
CA ALA A 104 -15.91 -22.01 8.03
C ALA A 104 -16.32 -21.09 6.87
N ASN A 105 -17.62 -20.79 6.75
CA ASN A 105 -18.13 -19.86 5.74
C ASN A 105 -17.58 -18.44 5.94
N LYS A 106 -17.64 -17.91 7.17
CA LYS A 106 -17.07 -16.60 7.52
C LYS A 106 -15.57 -16.51 7.18
N ASN A 107 -14.82 -17.57 7.49
CA ASN A 107 -13.39 -17.62 7.16
C ASN A 107 -13.16 -17.69 5.64
N ASN A 108 -14.00 -18.41 4.90
CA ASN A 108 -13.92 -18.48 3.44
C ASN A 108 -14.22 -17.12 2.79
N ASP A 109 -15.23 -16.42 3.29
CA ASP A 109 -15.60 -15.08 2.83
C ASP A 109 -14.49 -14.07 3.13
N ALA A 110 -13.92 -14.09 4.34
CA ALA A 110 -12.77 -13.26 4.70
C ALA A 110 -11.55 -13.54 3.82
N LEU A 111 -11.26 -14.82 3.53
CA LEU A 111 -10.19 -15.21 2.62
C LEU A 111 -10.46 -14.73 1.19
N ARG A 112 -11.70 -14.80 0.73
CA ARG A 112 -12.11 -14.33 -0.60
C ARG A 112 -11.95 -12.82 -0.72
N GLN A 113 -12.37 -12.07 0.29
CA GLN A 113 -12.21 -10.62 0.35
C GLN A 113 -10.72 -10.23 0.37
N ALA A 114 -9.91 -10.86 1.22
CA ALA A 114 -8.46 -10.61 1.26
C ALA A 114 -7.78 -10.89 -0.09
N LYS A 115 -8.22 -11.93 -0.82
CA LYS A 115 -7.73 -12.23 -2.17
C LYS A 115 -8.13 -11.16 -3.19
N GLN A 116 -9.36 -10.62 -3.11
CA GLN A 116 -9.81 -9.54 -3.98
C GLN A 116 -9.01 -8.26 -3.73
N GLU A 117 -8.85 -7.86 -2.47
CA GLU A 117 -8.03 -6.71 -2.08
C GLU A 117 -6.58 -6.87 -2.56
N MET A 118 -5.98 -8.06 -2.40
CA MET A 118 -4.64 -8.36 -2.92
C MET A 118 -4.56 -8.19 -4.45
N MET A 119 -5.59 -8.62 -5.19
CA MET A 119 -5.62 -8.44 -6.65
C MET A 119 -5.76 -6.96 -7.03
N GLU A 120 -6.59 -6.20 -6.31
CA GLU A 120 -6.76 -4.76 -6.51
C GLU A 120 -5.46 -4.01 -6.26
N TYR A 121 -4.77 -4.27 -5.14
CA TYR A 121 -3.46 -3.67 -4.87
C TYR A 121 -2.42 -4.06 -5.92
N ARG A 122 -2.43 -5.31 -6.41
CA ARG A 122 -1.54 -5.72 -7.50
C ARG A 122 -1.83 -4.95 -8.79
N HIS A 123 -3.10 -4.73 -9.13
CA HIS A 123 -3.49 -3.91 -10.28
C HIS A 123 -3.09 -2.45 -10.11
N GLN A 124 -3.27 -1.87 -8.92
CA GLN A 124 -2.83 -0.51 -8.61
C GLN A 124 -1.31 -0.36 -8.75
N ILE A 125 -0.53 -1.31 -8.23
CA ILE A 125 0.94 -1.32 -8.38
C ILE A 125 1.33 -1.32 -9.86
N GLN A 126 0.68 -2.17 -10.67
CA GLN A 126 0.96 -2.22 -12.11
C GLN A 126 0.60 -0.89 -12.80
N SER A 127 -0.57 -0.32 -12.48
CA SER A 127 -1.01 0.98 -13.01
C SER A 127 -0.01 2.09 -12.68
N TYR A 128 0.37 2.22 -11.41
CA TYR A 128 1.34 3.23 -10.97
C TYR A 128 2.73 2.99 -11.57
N THR A 129 3.14 1.74 -11.75
CA THR A 129 4.42 1.43 -12.42
C THR A 129 4.41 1.93 -13.86
N CYS A 130 3.33 1.64 -14.61
CA CYS A 130 3.18 2.13 -15.98
C CYS A 130 3.12 3.66 -16.05
N GLU A 131 2.43 4.31 -15.12
CA GLU A 131 2.37 5.78 -15.05
C GLU A 131 3.74 6.40 -14.76
N ILE A 132 4.50 5.82 -13.82
CA ILE A 132 5.87 6.25 -13.52
C ILE A 132 6.76 6.11 -14.77
N ASP A 133 6.69 4.99 -15.48
CA ASP A 133 7.52 4.77 -16.66
C ASP A 133 7.12 5.69 -17.82
N ALA A 134 5.83 5.98 -17.99
CA ALA A 134 5.36 6.98 -18.94
C ALA A 134 5.87 8.38 -18.59
N LEU A 135 5.76 8.80 -17.32
CA LEU A 135 6.25 10.10 -16.86
C LEU A 135 7.76 10.23 -17.01
N LYS A 136 8.54 9.19 -16.68
CA LYS A 136 9.98 9.15 -16.95
C LYS A 136 10.29 9.32 -18.43
N GLY A 137 9.58 8.62 -19.30
CA GLY A 137 9.72 8.77 -20.76
C GLY A 137 9.43 10.20 -21.24
N THR A 138 8.38 10.83 -20.71
CA THR A 138 8.09 12.24 -21.04
C THR A 138 9.15 13.20 -20.53
N ASN A 139 9.67 12.99 -19.31
CA ASN A 139 10.72 13.81 -18.73
C ASN A 139 12.01 13.70 -19.56
N ASP A 140 12.44 12.48 -19.90
CA ASP A 140 13.60 12.25 -20.75
C ASP A 140 13.44 12.89 -22.13
N SER A 141 12.24 12.89 -22.71
CA SER A 141 11.95 13.59 -23.96
C SER A 141 12.08 15.11 -23.82
N LEU A 142 11.50 15.68 -22.77
CA LEU A 142 11.57 17.13 -22.50
C LEU A 142 13.01 17.58 -22.22
N MET A 143 13.78 16.80 -21.46
CA MET A 143 15.19 17.09 -21.20
C MET A 143 16.03 17.05 -22.48
N ARG A 144 15.76 16.11 -23.40
CA ARG A 144 16.41 16.10 -24.73
C ARG A 144 16.04 17.33 -25.55
N GLN A 145 14.76 17.68 -25.61
CA GLN A 145 14.30 18.89 -26.32
C GLN A 145 14.92 20.16 -25.76
N MET A 146 15.01 20.28 -24.44
CA MET A 146 15.63 21.43 -23.78
C MET A 146 17.11 21.54 -24.16
N ARG A 147 17.85 20.44 -24.11
CA ARG A 147 19.26 20.39 -24.53
C ARG A 147 19.44 20.74 -26.00
N GLU A 148 18.60 20.21 -26.88
CA GLU A 148 18.64 20.53 -28.32
C GLU A 148 18.37 22.03 -28.57
N LEU A 149 17.46 22.65 -27.82
CA LEU A 149 17.19 24.09 -27.89
C LEU A 149 18.39 24.90 -27.37
N GLU A 150 18.97 24.51 -26.23
CA GLU A 150 20.17 25.16 -25.70
C GLU A 150 21.34 25.10 -26.69
N GLU A 151 21.59 23.93 -27.29
CA GLU A 151 22.64 23.75 -28.31
C GLU A 151 22.36 24.60 -29.57
N ARG A 152 21.10 24.67 -30.02
CA ARG A 152 20.70 25.53 -31.15
C ARG A 152 20.93 27.00 -30.85
N PHE A 153 20.46 27.50 -29.70
CA PHE A 153 20.63 28.90 -29.31
C PHE A 153 22.10 29.26 -29.08
N ALA A 154 22.89 28.35 -28.51
CA ALA A 154 24.33 28.54 -28.40
C ALA A 154 25.00 28.66 -29.78
N GLY A 155 24.60 27.83 -30.74
CA GLY A 155 25.05 27.91 -32.13
C GLY A 155 24.67 29.24 -32.80
N GLU A 156 23.42 29.68 -32.66
CA GLU A 156 22.95 30.97 -33.18
C GLU A 156 23.70 32.14 -32.55
N ALA A 157 23.89 32.14 -31.23
CA ALA A 157 24.64 33.16 -30.52
C ALA A 157 26.11 33.23 -30.99
N SER A 158 26.75 32.08 -31.20
CA SER A 158 28.09 32.01 -31.79
C SER A 158 28.10 32.61 -33.20
N GLY A 159 27.11 32.26 -34.04
CA GLY A 159 26.98 32.82 -35.39
C GLY A 159 26.81 34.35 -35.37
N TYR A 160 26.02 34.89 -34.45
CA TYR A 160 25.91 36.34 -34.28
C TYR A 160 27.22 36.97 -33.83
N GLN A 161 27.96 36.36 -32.90
CA GLN A 161 29.28 36.84 -32.50
C GLN A 161 30.28 36.85 -33.68
N ASP A 162 30.30 35.79 -34.49
CA ASP A 162 31.17 35.72 -35.67
C ASP A 162 30.82 36.81 -36.70
N THR A 163 29.53 37.07 -36.92
CA THR A 163 29.09 38.15 -37.83
C THR A 163 29.43 39.53 -37.30
N ILE A 164 29.30 39.78 -36.00
CA ILE A 164 29.75 41.02 -35.35
C ILE A 164 31.26 41.18 -35.55
N ALA A 165 32.05 40.16 -35.23
CA ALA A 165 33.51 40.21 -35.36
C ALA A 165 33.95 40.50 -36.80
N ARG A 166 33.30 39.89 -37.80
CA ARG A 166 33.55 40.18 -39.21
C ARG A 166 33.25 41.63 -39.57
N LEU A 167 32.09 42.16 -39.14
CA LEU A 167 31.71 43.54 -39.42
C LEU A 167 32.64 44.54 -38.72
N GLU A 168 33.10 44.24 -37.51
CA GLU A 168 34.09 45.07 -36.80
C GLU A 168 35.44 45.10 -37.52
N GLU A 169 35.88 43.97 -38.09
CA GLU A 169 37.07 43.91 -38.96
C GLU A 169 36.89 44.74 -40.22
N GLU A 170 35.75 44.62 -40.91
CA GLU A 170 35.44 45.42 -42.10
C GLU A 170 35.42 46.92 -41.80
N ILE A 171 34.85 47.33 -40.67
CA ILE A 171 34.87 48.72 -40.22
C ILE A 171 36.30 49.19 -39.97
N ARG A 172 37.15 48.37 -39.33
CA ARG A 172 38.57 48.71 -39.09
C ARG A 172 39.31 48.87 -40.41
N HIS A 173 39.16 47.91 -41.32
CA HIS A 173 39.75 47.96 -42.66
C HIS A 173 39.36 49.24 -43.42
N LEU A 174 38.06 49.57 -43.47
CA LEU A 174 37.57 50.77 -44.17
C LEU A 174 38.07 52.07 -43.51
N LYS A 175 38.24 52.11 -42.19
CA LYS A 175 38.84 53.25 -41.50
C LYS A 175 40.30 53.44 -41.89
N ASP A 176 41.06 52.36 -42.00
CA ASP A 176 42.46 52.39 -42.42
C ASP A 176 42.60 52.84 -43.88
N GLU A 177 41.72 52.35 -44.77
CA GLU A 177 41.65 52.80 -46.16
C GLU A 177 41.29 54.29 -46.27
N MET A 178 40.31 54.75 -45.49
CA MET A 178 39.94 56.17 -45.44
C MET A 178 41.12 57.03 -44.99
N ALA A 179 41.84 56.62 -43.94
CA ALA A 179 43.02 57.32 -43.45
C ALA A 179 44.17 57.32 -44.46
N ARG A 180 44.30 56.28 -45.29
CA ARG A 180 45.24 56.26 -46.43
C ARG A 180 44.83 57.25 -47.50
N HIS A 181 43.57 57.25 -47.93
CA HIS A 181 43.06 58.19 -48.93
C HIS A 181 43.15 59.65 -48.51
N LEU A 182 42.92 59.96 -47.23
CA LEU A 182 43.12 61.30 -46.67
C LEU A 182 44.58 61.76 -46.81
N ARG A 183 45.55 60.88 -46.56
CA ARG A 183 46.97 61.18 -46.74
C ARG A 183 47.31 61.42 -48.21
N GLU A 184 46.88 60.53 -49.10
CA GLU A 184 47.07 60.66 -50.56
C GLU A 184 46.46 61.96 -51.10
N TYR A 185 45.27 62.33 -50.60
CA TYR A 185 44.62 63.59 -50.96
C TYR A 185 45.41 64.81 -50.49
N GLN A 186 45.92 64.79 -49.26
CA GLN A 186 46.75 65.88 -48.73
C GLN A 186 48.05 66.03 -49.53
N ASP A 187 48.70 64.92 -49.89
CA ASP A 187 49.90 64.95 -50.72
C ASP A 187 49.62 65.53 -52.11
N LEU A 188 48.51 65.14 -52.74
CA LEU A 188 48.09 65.71 -54.03
C LEU A 188 47.74 67.20 -53.93
N LEU A 189 47.09 67.62 -52.83
CA LEU A 189 46.80 69.02 -52.57
C LEU A 189 48.09 69.84 -52.42
N ASN A 190 49.10 69.32 -51.72
CA ASN A 190 50.40 69.97 -51.59
C ASN A 190 51.06 70.16 -52.96
N VAL A 191 51.02 69.14 -53.84
CA VAL A 191 51.52 69.25 -55.22
C VAL A 191 50.75 70.31 -56.00
N LYS A 192 49.41 70.34 -55.89
CA LYS A 192 48.57 71.34 -56.55
C LYS A 192 48.92 72.76 -56.11
N MET A 193 49.15 72.97 -54.82
CA MET A 193 49.56 74.28 -54.29
C MET A 193 50.94 74.70 -54.81
N ALA A 194 51.89 73.77 -54.89
CA ALA A 194 53.20 74.05 -55.50
C ALA A 194 53.05 74.50 -56.96
N LEU A 195 52.22 73.79 -57.74
CA LEU A 195 51.92 74.16 -59.12
C LEU A 195 51.21 75.53 -59.24
N ASP A 196 50.30 75.88 -58.34
CA ASP A 196 49.67 77.21 -58.34
C ASP A 196 50.70 78.32 -58.12
N VAL A 197 51.66 78.11 -57.21
CA VAL A 197 52.77 79.03 -56.95
C VAL A 197 53.64 79.14 -58.20
N GLU A 198 54.01 78.02 -58.82
CA GLU A 198 54.75 78.01 -60.09
C GLU A 198 54.02 78.80 -61.17
N ILE A 199 52.72 78.56 -61.40
CA ILE A 199 51.90 79.30 -62.37
C ILE A 199 51.87 80.79 -62.05
N ALA A 200 51.72 81.18 -60.78
CA ALA A 200 51.75 82.58 -60.37
C ALA A 200 53.11 83.24 -60.65
N THR A 201 54.22 82.51 -60.42
CA THR A 201 55.55 83.00 -60.79
C THR A 201 55.70 83.14 -62.30
N TYR A 202 55.28 82.15 -63.10
CA TYR A 202 55.31 82.22 -64.55
C TYR A 202 54.52 83.43 -65.08
N ARG A 203 53.29 83.66 -64.59
CA ARG A 203 52.47 84.82 -64.95
C ARG A 203 53.20 86.14 -64.68
N LYS A 204 53.82 86.28 -63.51
CA LYS A 204 54.59 87.49 -63.15
C LYS A 204 55.81 87.72 -64.05
N LEU A 205 56.50 86.66 -64.48
CA LEU A 205 57.59 86.78 -65.45
C LEU A 205 57.09 87.22 -66.84
N LEU A 206 55.96 86.68 -67.30
CA LEU A 206 55.33 87.04 -68.56
C LEU A 206 54.87 88.52 -68.59
N GLU A 207 54.20 89.00 -67.53
CA GLU A 207 53.81 90.41 -67.38
C GLU A 207 55.02 91.37 -67.44
N GLY A 208 56.17 90.94 -66.91
CA GLY A 208 57.44 91.68 -66.98
C GLY A 208 58.02 91.76 -68.40
N GLU A 209 57.85 90.74 -69.23
CA GLU A 209 58.26 90.74 -70.64
C GLU A 209 57.29 91.53 -71.53
N GLU A 210 55.98 91.46 -71.29
CA GLU A 210 54.98 92.29 -71.98
C GLU A 210 55.23 93.78 -71.75
N SER A 211 55.63 94.17 -70.53
CA SER A 211 56.02 95.53 -70.19
C SER A 211 57.25 96.02 -70.98
N ARG A 212 58.15 95.11 -71.40
CA ARG A 212 59.29 95.43 -72.27
C ARG A 212 58.89 95.52 -73.75
N LEU A 213 57.91 94.71 -74.18
CA LEU A 213 57.40 94.69 -75.56
C LEU A 213 56.46 95.86 -75.88
N THR A 214 55.80 96.47 -74.86
CA THR A 214 54.87 97.60 -75.03
C THR A 214 55.55 98.94 -75.42
N LEU A 215 56.89 98.97 -75.54
CA LEU A 215 57.65 100.10 -76.10
C LEU A 215 57.70 100.12 -77.65
N LEU A 216 56.88 99.33 -78.35
CA LEU A 216 56.69 99.32 -79.81
C LEU A 216 55.19 99.52 -80.17
N PRO A 217 54.84 100.24 -81.26
CA PRO A 217 53.50 100.77 -81.48
C PRO A 217 52.48 99.72 -81.92
N PRO A 218 51.16 99.99 -81.79
CA PRO A 218 50.14 98.96 -81.64
C PRO A 218 49.51 98.51 -82.97
N ALA A 219 48.98 97.29 -82.99
CA ALA A 219 47.93 96.88 -83.91
C ALA A 219 46.69 96.51 -83.08
N GLU A 220 45.63 97.27 -83.29
CA GLU A 220 44.33 97.07 -82.65
C GLU A 220 43.59 95.84 -83.18
N THR A 221 42.95 95.11 -82.29
CA THR A 221 41.58 94.57 -82.49
C THR A 221 40.89 94.41 -81.13
N SER A 222 39.86 95.22 -80.89
CA SER A 222 38.74 94.94 -79.95
C SER A 222 37.67 94.10 -80.69
N PRO A 223 36.55 93.64 -80.08
CA PRO A 223 36.17 93.50 -78.67
C PRO A 223 35.48 92.13 -78.33
N GLU A 224 34.90 92.04 -77.12
CA GLU A 224 33.79 91.13 -76.72
C GLU A 224 34.14 89.64 -76.48
N GLN A 225 33.74 88.95 -75.40
CA GLN A 225 32.38 88.86 -74.85
C GLN A 225 32.36 87.98 -73.56
N ARG A 226 31.32 88.22 -72.75
CA ARG A 226 30.65 87.31 -71.80
C ARG A 226 31.33 87.01 -70.46
N GLY A 227 30.74 87.62 -69.43
CA GLY A 227 30.85 87.15 -68.07
C GLY A 227 30.18 85.80 -67.84
N SER A 228 30.63 85.16 -66.78
CA SER A 228 29.87 84.23 -65.96
C SER A 228 30.64 84.02 -64.65
N GLU A 229 30.38 84.87 -63.66
CA GLU A 229 30.64 84.49 -62.26
C GLU A 229 29.66 83.37 -61.91
N VAL A 230 30.15 82.14 -61.96
CA VAL A 230 29.39 80.97 -61.49
C VAL A 230 29.55 80.90 -59.98
N HIS A 231 28.64 81.54 -59.25
CA HIS A 231 28.44 81.24 -57.82
C HIS A 231 27.82 79.85 -57.70
N THR A 232 28.63 78.84 -57.37
CA THR A 232 28.16 77.50 -57.01
C THR A 232 27.54 77.53 -55.61
N LYS A 233 26.23 77.77 -55.53
CA LYS A 233 25.46 77.50 -54.30
C LYS A 233 25.44 75.99 -54.04
N LYS A 234 26.15 75.53 -53.00
CA LYS A 234 26.01 74.16 -52.48
C LYS A 234 24.90 74.11 -51.45
N THR A 235 23.85 73.34 -51.74
CA THR A 235 22.80 73.01 -50.77
C THR A 235 23.18 71.71 -50.06
N VAL A 236 23.28 71.73 -48.74
CA VAL A 236 23.50 70.54 -47.91
C VAL A 236 22.15 70.09 -47.35
N MET A 237 21.74 68.87 -47.67
CA MET A 237 20.56 68.21 -47.07
C MET A 237 21.02 67.32 -45.93
N ILE A 238 20.52 67.57 -44.72
CA ILE A 238 20.76 66.72 -43.55
C ILE A 238 19.49 65.90 -43.33
N LYS A 239 19.63 64.58 -43.40
CA LYS A 239 18.59 63.61 -43.04
C LYS A 239 18.90 63.03 -41.67
N THR A 240 17.97 63.16 -40.74
CA THR A 240 18.05 62.53 -39.42
C THR A 240 16.99 61.43 -39.36
N ILE A 241 17.44 60.21 -39.08
CA ILE A 241 16.59 59.01 -39.02
C ILE A 241 16.67 58.47 -37.60
N GLU A 242 15.53 58.38 -36.92
CA GLU A 242 15.41 57.68 -35.63
C GLU A 242 14.91 56.25 -35.87
N THR A 243 15.71 55.28 -35.45
CA THR A 243 15.37 53.85 -35.46
C THR A 243 15.21 53.33 -34.03
N ARG A 244 14.12 52.58 -33.80
CA ARG A 244 13.88 51.83 -32.56
C ARG A 244 13.51 50.40 -32.94
N ASP A 245 14.22 49.42 -32.37
CA ASP A 245 14.02 47.99 -32.64
C ASP A 245 14.06 47.60 -34.13
N GLY A 246 14.88 48.29 -34.92
CA GLY A 246 15.12 47.97 -36.34
C GLY A 246 14.10 48.53 -37.33
N GLU A 247 13.03 49.19 -36.87
CA GLU A 247 12.08 49.90 -37.72
C GLU A 247 12.25 51.42 -37.63
N VAL A 248 12.04 52.11 -38.76
CA VAL A 248 12.16 53.57 -38.88
C VAL A 248 10.88 54.20 -38.35
N VAL A 249 10.98 54.94 -37.24
CA VAL A 249 9.81 55.49 -36.53
C VAL A 249 9.56 56.97 -36.87
N SER A 250 10.58 57.72 -37.31
CA SER A 250 10.41 59.09 -37.81
C SER A 250 11.51 59.48 -38.81
N GLU A 251 11.13 60.25 -39.85
CA GLU A 251 12.05 60.84 -40.84
C GLU A 251 11.82 62.36 -40.91
N ALA A 252 12.87 63.14 -40.62
CA ALA A 252 12.85 64.59 -40.74
C ALA A 252 13.96 65.06 -41.70
N THR A 253 13.60 65.98 -42.61
CA THR A 253 14.52 66.60 -43.57
C THR A 253 14.58 68.09 -43.33
N GLU A 254 15.78 68.61 -43.06
CA GLU A 254 16.01 70.05 -42.93
C GLU A 254 16.99 70.53 -44.01
N GLN A 255 16.61 71.58 -44.74
CA GLN A 255 17.46 72.23 -45.74
C GLN A 255 18.08 73.48 -45.13
N LYS A 256 19.41 73.51 -45.02
CA LYS A 256 20.13 74.74 -44.65
C LYS A 256 20.83 75.32 -45.87
N HIS A 257 20.58 76.61 -46.10
CA HIS A 257 21.29 77.39 -47.10
C HIS A 257 22.43 78.13 -46.44
N GLU A 258 23.66 77.73 -46.73
CA GLU A 258 24.84 78.53 -46.40
C GLU A 258 25.15 79.44 -47.59
N VAL A 259 25.14 80.76 -47.34
CA VAL A 259 25.58 81.77 -48.30
C VAL A 259 27.04 82.07 -47.94
N LEU A 260 27.97 81.64 -48.78
CA LEU A 260 29.38 82.07 -48.75
C LEU A 260 29.51 83.42 -49.47
#